data_AF-A0A928TLC2-F1
#
_entry.id   AF-A0A928TLC2-F1
#
_cell.length_a   1.000
_cell.length_b   1.000
_cell.length_c   1.000
_cell.angle_alpha   90.00
_cell.angle_beta   90.00
_cell.angle_gamma   90.00
#
_symmetry.space_group_name_H-M   'P 1'
#
loop_
_entity.id
_entity.type
_entity.pdbx_description
1 polymer ?
#
loop_
_entity_poly.entity_id
_entity_poly.type
_entity_poly.pdbx_seq_one_letter_code
_entity_poly.pdbx_strand_id
1 'polypeptide(L)'
;MGKIGILFVALLLLGTARCYGASLDLSGVPVLGAQPVASTPAYVSAMGTPAAVTFPEMDLSKWFTAEAPESGAPADEYDPGFWAEVDAFFAASRTPAGWSEACKKASDAAGADRATKPETGALACSANPAVTPVQHFAAQVLGARAALALWVRGVPGYSQGSVSGRQGEIRLMCSVAVIAREGGADSAYEQACTRALDTSYITGDPAATFAALGEAYSLVAAEIATRDPKTASEPAYYPAAEEAAP
;
A
#
# COMPACT_ATOMS: atom_id res chain seq x y z
N MET A 1 -36.50 21.15 28.26
CA MET A 1 -35.92 19.91 27.67
C MET A 1 -34.92 20.19 26.53
N GLY A 2 -34.31 21.39 26.42
CA GLY A 2 -33.37 21.72 25.32
C GLY A 2 -31.88 21.73 25.70
N LYS A 3 -31.53 21.51 26.97
CA LYS A 3 -30.14 21.64 27.46
C LYS A 3 -29.32 20.35 27.35
N ILE A 4 -29.98 19.18 27.27
CA ILE A 4 -29.31 17.87 27.15
C ILE A 4 -28.92 17.58 25.69
N GLY A 5 -29.72 18.05 24.72
CA GLY A 5 -29.42 17.87 23.28
C GLY A 5 -28.16 18.61 22.83
N ILE A 6 -27.90 19.81 23.36
CA ILE A 6 -26.72 20.61 23.01
C ILE A 6 -25.42 19.96 23.51
N LEU A 7 -25.47 19.29 24.67
CA LEU A 7 -24.32 18.60 25.25
C LEU A 7 -23.95 17.33 24.46
N PHE A 8 -24.94 16.63 23.91
CA PHE A 8 -24.71 15.46 23.06
C PHE A 8 -24.12 15.83 21.70
N VAL A 9 -24.55 16.94 21.10
CA VAL A 9 -23.99 17.47 19.85
C VAL A 9 -22.57 18.00 20.06
N ALA A 10 -22.30 18.66 21.19
CA ALA A 10 -20.95 19.10 21.54
C ALA A 10 -19.98 17.92 21.76
N LEU A 11 -20.43 16.85 22.43
CA LEU A 11 -19.61 15.64 22.63
C LEU A 11 -19.33 14.86 21.35
N LEU A 12 -20.29 14.81 20.41
CA LEU A 12 -20.08 14.22 19.09
C LEU A 12 -19.07 15.02 18.24
N LEU A 13 -19.07 16.36 18.34
CA LEU A 13 -18.11 17.23 17.66
C LEU A 13 -16.70 17.22 18.29
N LEU A 14 -16.61 17.02 19.61
CA LEU A 14 -15.33 16.85 20.31
C LEU A 14 -14.69 15.47 20.08
N GLY A 15 -15.48 14.45 19.72
CA GLY A 15 -15.00 13.12 19.37
C GLY A 15 -14.36 13.02 17.98
N THR A 16 -14.74 13.89 17.04
CA THR A 16 -14.18 13.92 15.68
C THR A 16 -12.97 14.85 15.55
N ALA A 17 -12.68 15.68 16.54
CA ALA A 17 -11.60 16.68 16.48
C ALA A 17 -10.18 16.14 16.75
N ARG A 18 -10.02 14.85 17.06
CA ARG A 18 -8.68 14.23 17.29
C ARG A 18 -8.04 13.55 16.07
N CYS A 19 -8.72 13.55 14.92
CA CYS A 19 -8.20 12.90 13.71
C CYS A 19 -8.34 13.77 12.45
N TYR A 20 -8.41 15.10 12.59
CA TYR A 20 -8.38 16.03 11.47
C TYR A 20 -7.24 17.04 11.64
N GLY A 21 -6.08 16.69 11.09
CA GLY A 21 -5.04 17.65 10.71
C GLY A 21 -5.40 18.36 9.41
N ALA A 22 -6.64 18.85 9.29
CA ALA A 22 -7.10 19.61 8.15
C ALA A 22 -7.21 21.08 8.57
N SER A 23 -6.22 21.87 8.15
CA SER A 23 -6.24 23.31 8.11
C SER A 23 -7.47 23.81 7.36
N LEU A 24 -8.56 24.08 8.08
CA LEU A 24 -9.66 24.89 7.61
C LEU A 24 -9.29 26.35 7.89
N ASP A 25 -8.81 27.02 6.84
CA ASP A 25 -8.57 28.46 6.85
C ASP A 25 -9.92 29.19 6.81
N LEU A 26 -10.41 29.56 7.99
CA LEU A 26 -11.50 30.50 8.19
C LEU A 26 -10.96 31.64 9.04
N SER A 27 -10.27 32.57 8.35
CA SER A 27 -10.29 34.01 8.61
C SER A 27 -10.31 34.47 10.09
N GLY A 28 -9.12 34.76 10.62
CA GLY A 28 -8.90 35.86 11.56
C GLY A 28 -8.65 35.52 13.04
N VAL A 29 -7.40 35.73 13.47
CA VAL A 29 -6.92 36.08 14.84
C VAL A 29 -6.61 34.90 15.80
N PRO A 30 -5.53 34.91 16.62
CA PRO A 30 -4.10 35.05 16.35
C PRO A 30 -3.27 33.83 16.85
N VAL A 31 -2.00 33.80 16.47
CA VAL A 31 -0.97 32.80 16.84
C VAL A 31 -0.85 32.57 18.36
N LEU A 32 -1.00 31.32 18.81
CA LEU A 32 -0.62 30.87 20.14
C LEU A 32 0.55 29.89 20.04
N GLY A 33 1.75 30.42 20.32
CA GLY A 33 2.90 29.77 20.97
C GLY A 33 3.46 28.49 20.34
N ALA A 34 4.73 28.55 19.93
CA ALA A 34 5.56 27.38 19.67
C ALA A 34 5.35 26.32 20.77
N GLN A 35 4.77 25.19 20.40
CA GLN A 35 4.72 24.03 21.28
C GLN A 35 6.17 23.56 21.48
N PRO A 36 6.62 23.30 22.72
CA PRO A 36 7.94 22.73 22.94
C PRO A 36 8.03 21.40 22.18
N VAL A 37 9.12 21.22 21.42
CA VAL A 37 9.44 19.94 20.78
C VAL A 37 9.39 18.88 21.87
N ALA A 38 8.38 18.00 21.80
CA ALA A 38 8.30 16.88 22.71
C ALA A 38 9.58 16.06 22.51
N SER A 39 10.43 16.01 23.54
CA SER A 39 11.59 15.14 23.53
C SER A 39 11.09 13.72 23.23
N THR A 40 11.74 13.04 22.28
CA THR A 40 11.40 11.67 21.93
C THR A 40 11.36 10.86 23.22
N PRO A 41 10.21 10.30 23.61
CA PRO A 41 10.10 9.70 24.93
C PRO A 41 11.05 8.51 25.01
N ALA A 42 11.72 8.35 26.16
CA ALA A 42 12.85 7.43 26.32
C ALA A 42 12.57 5.96 25.95
N TYR A 43 11.29 5.55 25.88
CA TYR A 43 10.91 4.23 25.37
C TYR A 43 11.19 4.05 23.86
N VAL A 44 11.24 5.13 23.08
CA VAL A 44 11.61 5.09 21.65
C VAL A 44 13.10 4.81 21.48
N SER A 45 13.94 5.34 22.38
CA SER A 45 15.38 5.02 22.41
C SER A 45 15.68 3.60 22.91
N ALA A 46 14.73 2.99 23.63
CA ALA A 46 14.80 1.60 24.08
C ALA A 46 14.37 0.60 22.98
N MET A 47 13.60 1.06 21.99
CA MET A 47 13.47 0.37 20.71
C MET A 47 14.76 0.65 19.95
N GLY A 48 15.81 -0.13 20.18
CA GLY A 48 17.07 0.00 19.44
C GLY A 48 16.81 0.13 17.94
N THR A 49 17.68 0.85 17.23
CA THR A 49 17.57 1.06 15.77
C THR A 49 17.12 -0.25 15.12
N PRO A 50 15.94 -0.30 14.48
CA PRO A 50 15.48 -1.53 13.85
C PRO A 50 16.59 -2.01 12.92
N ALA A 51 16.92 -3.30 13.01
CA ALA A 51 17.98 -3.89 12.21
C ALA A 51 17.77 -3.48 10.75
N ALA A 52 18.87 -3.15 10.05
CA ALA A 52 18.81 -2.87 8.62
C ALA A 52 17.98 -3.99 7.98
N VAL A 53 16.87 -3.61 7.34
CA VAL A 53 16.00 -4.55 6.66
C VAL A 53 16.85 -5.16 5.57
N THR A 54 17.38 -6.35 5.82
CA THR A 54 18.07 -7.13 4.81
C THR A 54 16.97 -7.69 3.94
N PHE A 55 16.78 -7.08 2.78
CA PHE A 55 15.91 -7.62 1.77
C PHE A 55 16.39 -9.06 1.47
N PRO A 56 15.51 -10.07 1.56
CA PRO A 56 15.87 -11.39 1.09
C PRO A 56 16.31 -11.33 -0.38
N GLU A 57 17.20 -12.23 -0.79
CA GLU A 57 17.52 -12.42 -2.20
C GLU A 57 16.24 -12.87 -2.92
N MET A 58 15.55 -11.93 -3.54
CA MET A 58 14.30 -12.15 -4.27
C MET A 58 14.54 -11.89 -5.74
N ASP A 59 14.20 -12.89 -6.56
CA ASP A 59 14.30 -12.77 -8.00
C ASP A 59 12.96 -12.31 -8.58
N LEU A 60 12.73 -11.00 -8.52
CA LEU A 60 11.52 -10.34 -9.04
C LEU A 60 11.31 -10.59 -10.55
N SER A 61 12.35 -10.98 -11.28
CA SER A 61 12.24 -11.31 -12.70
C SER A 61 11.46 -12.61 -12.95
N LYS A 62 11.36 -13.48 -11.93
CA LYS A 62 10.64 -14.75 -11.98
C LYS A 62 9.17 -14.65 -11.60
N TRP A 63 8.76 -13.58 -10.93
CA TRP A 63 7.42 -13.47 -10.36
C TRP A 63 6.31 -13.30 -11.41
N PHE A 64 6.64 -12.71 -12.55
CA PHE A 64 5.69 -12.32 -13.59
C PHE A 64 6.24 -12.66 -14.99
N THR A 65 6.65 -13.91 -15.21
CA THR A 65 7.24 -14.35 -16.49
C THR A 65 6.17 -14.72 -17.53
N ALA A 66 6.41 -14.34 -18.78
CA ALA A 66 5.54 -14.64 -19.92
C ALA A 66 5.63 -16.10 -20.43
N GLU A 67 6.64 -16.88 -19.99
CA GLU A 67 6.93 -18.25 -20.48
C GLU A 67 6.57 -19.38 -19.49
N ALA A 68 5.85 -19.08 -18.41
CA ALA A 68 5.09 -20.08 -17.67
C ALA A 68 3.74 -20.32 -18.39
N PRO A 69 3.05 -21.47 -18.24
CA PRO A 69 1.80 -21.74 -18.95
C PRO A 69 0.75 -20.69 -18.54
N GLU A 70 0.55 -19.69 -19.38
CA GLU A 70 -0.44 -18.60 -19.29
C GLU A 70 -0.56 -17.77 -17.99
N SER A 71 0.24 -17.97 -16.94
CA SER A 71 0.03 -17.18 -15.70
C SER A 71 1.21 -16.90 -14.77
N GLY A 72 2.47 -17.20 -15.14
CA GLY A 72 3.63 -16.90 -14.27
C GLY A 72 3.63 -17.60 -12.90
N ALA A 73 2.57 -18.35 -12.58
CA ALA A 73 2.41 -19.02 -11.31
C ALA A 73 3.29 -20.27 -11.26
N PRO A 74 3.78 -20.67 -10.08
CA PRO A 74 4.28 -22.02 -9.88
C PRO A 74 3.24 -23.02 -10.40
N ALA A 75 3.66 -24.24 -10.77
CA ALA A 75 2.73 -25.31 -11.16
C ALA A 75 1.61 -25.53 -10.12
N ASP A 76 1.89 -25.12 -8.88
CA ASP A 76 0.94 -24.85 -7.81
C ASP A 76 0.75 -23.33 -7.61
N GLU A 77 -0.43 -22.81 -7.95
CA GLU A 77 -0.79 -21.39 -7.78
C GLU A 77 -0.65 -20.87 -6.34
N TYR A 78 -0.67 -21.79 -5.36
CA TYR A 78 -0.53 -21.49 -3.94
C TYR A 78 0.82 -21.92 -3.35
N ASP A 79 1.89 -22.04 -4.14
CA ASP A 79 3.19 -22.50 -3.62
C ASP A 79 3.65 -21.65 -2.40
N PRO A 80 3.85 -22.27 -1.22
CA PRO A 80 4.23 -21.54 -0.02
C PRO A 80 5.59 -20.84 -0.12
N GLY A 81 6.53 -21.41 -0.88
CA GLY A 81 7.87 -20.84 -1.04
C GLY A 81 7.81 -19.51 -1.77
N PHE A 82 7.13 -19.49 -2.91
CA PHE A 82 6.88 -18.28 -3.68
C PHE A 82 6.16 -17.21 -2.86
N TRP A 83 5.03 -17.56 -2.24
CA TRP A 83 4.22 -16.55 -1.52
C TRP A 83 4.90 -16.05 -0.24
N ALA A 84 5.79 -16.84 0.38
CA ALA A 84 6.61 -16.36 1.50
C ALA A 84 7.64 -15.31 1.05
N GLU A 85 8.22 -15.45 -0.15
CA GLU A 85 9.09 -14.41 -0.74
C GLU A 85 8.30 -13.12 -1.00
N VAL A 86 7.11 -13.21 -1.60
CA VAL A 86 6.25 -12.04 -1.84
C VAL A 86 5.86 -11.35 -0.52
N ASP A 87 5.56 -12.13 0.52
CA ASP A 87 5.25 -11.57 1.83
C ASP A 87 6.44 -10.85 2.47
N ALA A 88 7.65 -11.40 2.30
CA ALA A 88 8.88 -10.78 2.80
C ALA A 88 9.20 -9.47 2.07
N PHE A 89 8.99 -9.41 0.76
CA PHE A 89 9.05 -8.16 -0.01
C PHE A 89 8.09 -7.12 0.55
N PHE A 90 6.81 -7.51 0.72
CA PHE A 90 5.80 -6.60 1.25
C PHE A 90 6.20 -6.08 2.63
N ALA A 91 6.64 -6.95 3.54
CA ALA A 91 7.06 -6.56 4.88
C ALA A 91 8.23 -5.56 4.85
N ALA A 92 9.23 -5.80 3.99
CA ALA A 92 10.38 -4.92 3.85
C ALA A 92 10.00 -3.56 3.23
N SER A 93 9.06 -3.56 2.27
CA SER A 93 8.65 -2.36 1.53
C SER A 93 7.77 -1.39 2.35
N ARG A 94 7.44 -1.70 3.61
CA ARG A 94 6.61 -0.86 4.49
C ARG A 94 7.35 0.35 5.08
N THR A 95 8.67 0.39 4.96
CA THR A 95 9.48 1.52 5.43
C THR A 95 9.99 2.35 4.26
N PRO A 96 10.27 3.65 4.41
CA PRO A 96 10.83 4.46 3.31
C PRO A 96 12.15 3.90 2.76
N ALA A 97 13.05 3.49 3.65
CA ALA A 97 14.33 2.88 3.26
C ALA A 97 14.13 1.54 2.54
N GLY A 98 13.27 0.68 3.09
CA GLY A 98 12.94 -0.59 2.47
C GLY A 98 12.23 -0.44 1.13
N TRP A 99 11.35 0.55 0.96
CA TRP A 99 10.73 0.86 -0.33
C TRP A 99 11.75 1.31 -1.38
N SER A 100 12.70 2.19 -1.01
CA SER A 100 13.76 2.62 -1.94
C SER A 100 14.58 1.43 -2.46
N GLU A 101 14.90 0.46 -1.60
CA GLU A 101 15.59 -0.76 -2.04
C GLU A 101 14.68 -1.67 -2.88
N ALA A 102 13.45 -1.89 -2.43
CA ALA A 102 12.44 -2.70 -3.11
C ALA A 102 12.23 -2.23 -4.55
N CYS A 103 12.02 -0.93 -4.72
CA CYS A 103 11.69 -0.35 -6.01
C CYS A 103 12.87 -0.36 -6.96
N LYS A 104 14.11 -0.29 -6.46
CA LYS A 104 15.32 -0.41 -7.29
C LYS A 104 15.45 -1.81 -7.87
N LYS A 105 15.28 -2.83 -7.03
CA LYS A 105 15.27 -4.23 -7.50
C LYS A 105 14.16 -4.48 -8.51
N ALA A 106 12.99 -3.88 -8.30
CA ALA A 106 11.91 -3.95 -9.27
C ALA A 106 12.22 -3.19 -10.57
N SER A 107 12.87 -2.02 -10.52
CA SER A 107 13.35 -1.30 -11.71
C SER A 107 14.34 -2.14 -12.53
N ASP A 108 15.29 -2.79 -11.87
CA ASP A 108 16.28 -3.65 -12.53
C ASP A 108 15.61 -4.84 -13.23
N ALA A 109 14.60 -5.45 -12.59
CA ALA A 109 13.87 -6.58 -13.13
C ALA A 109 12.87 -6.20 -14.25
N ALA A 110 12.21 -5.05 -14.11
CA ALA A 110 11.26 -4.51 -15.09
C ALA A 110 11.94 -3.97 -16.34
N GLY A 111 13.14 -3.40 -16.20
CA GLY A 111 13.82 -2.65 -17.24
C GLY A 111 13.35 -1.20 -17.33
N ALA A 112 13.81 -0.49 -18.37
CA ALA A 112 13.56 0.96 -18.52
C ALA A 112 12.10 1.31 -18.87
N ASP A 113 11.35 0.37 -19.47
CA ASP A 113 9.98 0.58 -19.94
C ASP A 113 9.01 -0.35 -19.20
N ARG A 114 8.12 0.23 -18.39
CA ARG A 114 7.12 -0.50 -17.62
C ARG A 114 6.14 -1.25 -18.50
N ALA A 115 5.86 -0.80 -19.72
CA ALA A 115 4.92 -1.47 -20.61
C ALA A 115 5.39 -2.88 -21.02
N THR A 116 6.70 -3.13 -20.95
CA THR A 116 7.28 -4.45 -21.28
C THR A 116 7.03 -5.50 -20.20
N LYS A 117 6.96 -5.07 -18.94
CA LYS A 117 6.66 -5.89 -17.77
C LYS A 117 5.80 -5.09 -16.79
N PRO A 118 4.50 -4.87 -17.07
CA PRO A 118 3.66 -3.95 -16.30
C PRO A 118 3.61 -4.28 -14.82
N GLU A 119 3.50 -5.58 -14.50
CA GLU A 119 3.40 -6.10 -13.13
C GLU A 119 4.69 -5.80 -12.34
N THR A 120 5.85 -6.27 -12.80
CA THR A 120 7.13 -5.92 -12.17
C THR A 120 7.35 -4.40 -12.15
N GLY A 121 6.98 -3.70 -13.22
CA GLY A 121 7.10 -2.25 -13.36
C GLY A 121 6.23 -1.46 -12.38
N ALA A 122 5.11 -2.01 -11.92
CA ALA A 122 4.24 -1.40 -10.92
C ALA A 122 4.99 -1.17 -9.59
N LEU A 123 5.99 -2.00 -9.30
CA LEU A 123 6.83 -1.92 -8.10
C LEU A 123 8.12 -1.14 -8.35
N ALA A 124 8.48 -0.85 -9.60
CA ALA A 124 9.74 -0.17 -9.99
C ALA A 124 9.74 1.32 -9.64
N CYS A 125 10.86 1.87 -9.16
CA CYS A 125 10.90 3.27 -8.70
C CYS A 125 10.36 4.24 -9.74
N SER A 126 9.54 5.20 -9.31
CA SER A 126 8.98 6.26 -10.15
C SER A 126 9.59 7.62 -9.80
N ALA A 127 9.92 8.41 -10.81
CA ALA A 127 10.27 9.82 -10.62
C ALA A 127 9.03 10.73 -10.48
N ASN A 128 7.82 10.17 -10.63
CA ASN A 128 6.55 10.88 -10.48
C ASN A 128 6.01 10.70 -9.06
N PRO A 129 5.97 11.75 -8.21
CA PRO A 129 5.49 11.63 -6.84
C PRO A 129 4.00 11.27 -6.73
N ALA A 130 3.21 11.47 -7.79
CA ALA A 130 1.81 11.04 -7.85
C ALA A 130 1.65 9.52 -7.99
N VAL A 131 2.66 8.83 -8.53
CA VAL A 131 2.63 7.38 -8.77
C VAL A 131 2.99 6.60 -7.51
N THR A 132 3.94 7.08 -6.70
CA THR A 132 4.41 6.38 -5.49
C THR A 132 3.28 5.89 -4.56
N PRO A 133 2.24 6.69 -4.23
CA PRO A 133 1.10 6.19 -3.46
C PRO A 133 0.34 5.03 -4.12
N VAL A 134 0.23 5.04 -5.45
CA VAL A 134 -0.39 3.95 -6.25
C VAL A 134 0.48 2.70 -6.19
N GLN A 135 1.81 2.84 -6.20
CA GLN A 135 2.72 1.70 -6.09
C GLN A 135 2.64 1.03 -4.72
N HIS A 136 2.47 1.82 -3.66
CA HIS A 136 2.20 1.29 -2.33
C HIS A 136 0.86 0.55 -2.27
N PHE A 137 -0.18 1.04 -2.95
CA PHE A 137 -1.42 0.30 -3.10
C PHE A 137 -1.21 -1.04 -3.82
N ALA A 138 -0.45 -1.07 -4.92
CA ALA A 138 -0.12 -2.30 -5.63
C ALA A 138 0.62 -3.32 -4.73
N ALA A 139 1.61 -2.85 -3.96
CA ALA A 139 2.34 -3.67 -3.00
C ALA A 139 1.40 -4.22 -1.90
N GLN A 140 0.45 -3.42 -1.42
CA GLN A 140 -0.54 -3.84 -0.44
C GLN A 140 -1.47 -4.95 -0.98
N VAL A 141 -1.91 -4.82 -2.22
CA VAL A 141 -2.74 -5.84 -2.90
C VAL A 141 -1.97 -7.16 -3.03
N LEU A 142 -0.70 -7.11 -3.46
CA LEU A 142 0.17 -8.30 -3.48
C LEU A 142 0.35 -8.91 -2.09
N GLY A 143 0.53 -8.07 -1.07
CA GLY A 143 0.61 -8.51 0.31
C GLY A 143 -0.65 -9.24 0.75
N ALA A 144 -1.85 -8.75 0.41
CA ALA A 144 -3.10 -9.44 0.71
C ALA A 144 -3.21 -10.78 -0.02
N ARG A 145 -2.79 -10.84 -1.29
CA ARG A 145 -2.75 -12.07 -2.09
C ARG A 145 -1.82 -13.13 -1.51
N ALA A 146 -0.62 -12.72 -1.07
CA ALA A 146 0.34 -13.59 -0.39
C ALA A 146 -0.21 -14.14 0.92
N ALA A 147 -0.81 -13.28 1.76
CA ALA A 147 -1.40 -13.72 3.02
C ALA A 147 -2.53 -14.74 2.82
N LEU A 148 -3.33 -14.57 1.77
CA LEU A 148 -4.39 -15.51 1.40
C LEU A 148 -3.82 -16.85 0.96
N ALA A 149 -2.82 -16.87 0.07
CA ALA A 149 -2.19 -18.11 -0.37
C ALA A 149 -1.56 -18.89 0.77
N LEU A 150 -0.81 -18.21 1.63
CA LEU A 150 -0.15 -18.82 2.78
C LEU A 150 -1.16 -19.36 3.80
N TRP A 151 -2.28 -18.67 3.99
CA TRP A 151 -3.38 -19.17 4.82
C TRP A 151 -4.08 -20.39 4.20
N VAL A 152 -4.38 -20.37 2.89
CA VAL A 152 -4.99 -21.51 2.17
C VAL A 152 -4.12 -22.76 2.28
N ARG A 153 -2.79 -22.60 2.28
CA ARG A 153 -1.83 -23.70 2.49
C ARG A 153 -1.59 -24.06 3.96
N GLY A 154 -2.19 -23.36 4.91
CA GLY A 154 -2.05 -23.65 6.34
C GLY A 154 -0.66 -23.32 6.90
N VAL A 155 0.05 -22.35 6.31
CA VAL A 155 1.37 -21.93 6.79
C VAL A 155 1.23 -21.29 8.18
N PRO A 156 2.05 -21.68 9.19
CA PRO A 156 1.99 -21.11 10.52
C PRO A 156 2.13 -19.58 10.52
N GLY A 157 1.30 -18.90 11.31
CA GLY A 157 1.28 -17.44 11.39
C GLY A 157 0.35 -16.74 10.40
N TYR A 158 -0.22 -17.48 9.44
CA TYR A 158 -1.21 -16.95 8.49
C TYR A 158 -2.62 -17.41 8.84
N SER A 159 -3.57 -16.48 8.74
CA SER A 159 -4.96 -16.70 9.09
C SER A 159 -5.88 -15.81 8.26
N GLN A 160 -7.18 -16.06 8.33
CA GLN A 160 -8.20 -15.13 7.86
C GLN A 160 -8.01 -13.71 8.45
N GLY A 161 -7.52 -13.58 9.69
CA GLY A 161 -7.19 -12.28 10.29
C GLY A 161 -6.04 -11.56 9.58
N SER A 162 -5.08 -12.30 9.02
CA SER A 162 -3.97 -11.74 8.24
C SER A 162 -4.46 -11.16 6.92
N VAL A 163 -5.42 -11.83 6.27
CA VAL A 163 -6.06 -11.36 5.02
C VAL A 163 -6.91 -10.12 5.30
N SER A 164 -7.82 -10.20 6.27
CA SER A 164 -8.74 -9.10 6.60
C SER A 164 -8.03 -7.85 7.13
N GLY A 165 -6.93 -8.01 7.88
CA GLY A 165 -6.09 -6.90 8.32
C GLY A 165 -5.49 -6.12 7.13
N ARG A 166 -4.97 -6.84 6.13
CA ARG A 166 -4.42 -6.22 4.90
C ARG A 166 -5.51 -5.58 4.06
N GLN A 167 -6.69 -6.21 3.95
CA GLN A 167 -7.85 -5.60 3.29
C GLN A 167 -8.37 -4.37 4.03
N GLY A 168 -8.21 -4.29 5.35
CA GLY A 168 -8.49 -3.07 6.13
C GLY A 168 -7.59 -1.90 5.73
N GLU A 169 -6.29 -2.14 5.57
CA GLU A 169 -5.34 -1.15 5.06
C GLU A 169 -5.65 -0.74 3.61
N ILE A 170 -5.97 -1.71 2.74
CA ILE A 170 -6.44 -1.47 1.35
C ILE A 170 -7.68 -0.58 1.37
N ARG A 171 -8.67 -0.88 2.21
CA ARG A 171 -9.91 -0.09 2.32
C ARG A 171 -9.62 1.35 2.70
N LEU A 172 -8.69 1.58 3.63
CA LEU A 172 -8.23 2.92 3.96
C LEU A 172 -7.63 3.59 2.72
N MET A 173 -6.67 2.96 2.05
CA MET A 173 -6.07 3.52 0.82
C MET A 173 -7.11 3.84 -0.27
N CYS A 174 -8.12 2.99 -0.47
CA CYS A 174 -9.23 3.22 -1.40
C CYS A 174 -10.13 4.41 -1.00
N SER A 175 -10.27 4.67 0.31
CA SER A 175 -11.20 5.67 0.87
C SER A 175 -10.59 7.04 1.14
N VAL A 176 -9.32 7.10 1.56
CA VAL A 176 -8.62 8.34 1.96
C VAL A 176 -7.47 8.75 1.03
N ALA A 177 -7.04 7.89 0.11
CA ALA A 177 -5.93 8.15 -0.82
C ALA A 177 -6.29 7.83 -2.28
N VAL A 178 -5.34 8.13 -3.17
CA VAL A 178 -5.22 7.79 -4.61
C VAL A 178 -6.51 7.88 -5.42
N ILE A 179 -7.48 6.98 -5.27
CA ILE A 179 -8.66 6.87 -6.15
C ILE A 179 -9.54 8.11 -6.11
N ALA A 180 -9.80 8.65 -4.91
CA ALA A 180 -10.59 9.88 -4.79
C ALA A 180 -9.90 11.11 -5.43
N ARG A 181 -8.59 11.05 -5.70
CA ARG A 181 -7.81 12.12 -6.34
C ARG A 181 -7.46 11.84 -7.80
N GLU A 182 -7.41 10.57 -8.19
CA GLU A 182 -6.82 10.09 -9.45
C GLU A 182 -7.83 9.42 -10.40
N GLY A 183 -9.09 9.25 -10.00
CA GLY A 183 -10.14 8.65 -10.82
C GLY A 183 -11.57 9.02 -10.41
N GLY A 184 -12.45 9.18 -11.39
CA GLY A 184 -13.89 9.29 -11.17
C GLY A 184 -14.57 7.91 -11.06
N ALA A 185 -15.90 7.91 -11.03
CA ALA A 185 -16.70 6.69 -11.15
C ALA A 185 -16.30 5.91 -12.42
N ASP A 186 -16.28 4.59 -12.31
CA ASP A 186 -15.90 3.59 -13.33
C ASP A 186 -14.41 3.54 -13.70
N SER A 187 -13.54 4.21 -12.95
CA SER A 187 -12.08 4.18 -13.20
C SER A 187 -11.43 2.81 -12.94
N ALA A 188 -10.29 2.55 -13.59
CA ALA A 188 -9.50 1.32 -13.37
C ALA A 188 -9.13 1.11 -11.90
N TYR A 189 -8.93 2.19 -11.15
CA TYR A 189 -8.65 2.10 -9.73
C TYR A 189 -9.88 1.74 -8.89
N GLU A 190 -11.06 2.29 -9.17
CA GLU A 190 -12.29 1.89 -8.47
C GLU A 190 -12.54 0.38 -8.67
N GLN A 191 -12.35 -0.07 -9.90
CA GLN A 191 -12.40 -1.47 -10.27
C GLN A 191 -11.36 -2.33 -9.53
N ALA A 192 -10.13 -1.83 -9.37
CA ALA A 192 -9.10 -2.50 -8.59
C ALA A 192 -9.45 -2.54 -7.09
N CYS A 193 -9.98 -1.46 -6.52
CA CYS A 193 -10.39 -1.43 -5.11
C CYS A 193 -11.58 -2.33 -4.81
N THR A 194 -12.57 -2.38 -5.71
CA THR A 194 -13.69 -3.31 -5.58
C THR A 194 -13.20 -4.75 -5.51
N ARG A 195 -12.29 -5.13 -6.40
CA ARG A 195 -11.70 -6.47 -6.45
C ARG A 195 -10.77 -6.76 -5.27
N ALA A 196 -9.94 -5.81 -4.87
CA ALA A 196 -9.02 -5.96 -3.75
C ALA A 196 -9.74 -6.16 -2.40
N LEU A 197 -11.00 -5.72 -2.32
CA LEU A 197 -11.88 -5.87 -1.17
C LEU A 197 -12.86 -7.05 -1.30
N ASP A 198 -12.65 -7.97 -2.25
CA ASP A 198 -13.42 -9.21 -2.33
C ASP A 198 -13.32 -10.01 -1.02
N THR A 199 -14.44 -10.58 -0.58
CA THR A 199 -14.53 -11.32 0.68
C THR A 199 -15.06 -12.74 0.51
N SER A 200 -15.02 -13.28 -0.72
CA SER A 200 -15.52 -14.61 -1.06
C SER A 200 -14.87 -15.73 -0.23
N TYR A 201 -13.62 -15.53 0.22
CA TYR A 201 -12.93 -16.42 1.14
C TYR A 201 -13.64 -16.60 2.50
N ILE A 202 -14.43 -15.62 2.96
CA ILE A 202 -15.22 -15.71 4.20
C ILE A 202 -16.35 -16.72 4.04
N THR A 203 -16.91 -16.83 2.82
CA THR A 203 -17.98 -17.78 2.48
C THR A 203 -17.45 -19.11 1.95
N GLY A 204 -16.14 -19.36 2.04
CA GLY A 204 -15.52 -20.63 1.65
C GLY A 204 -14.99 -20.69 0.21
N ASP A 205 -14.89 -19.56 -0.49
CA ASP A 205 -14.30 -19.47 -1.83
C ASP A 205 -13.05 -18.59 -1.85
N PRO A 206 -11.90 -19.08 -1.32
CA PRO A 206 -10.65 -18.34 -1.36
C PRO A 206 -10.04 -18.23 -2.77
N ALA A 207 -10.46 -19.07 -3.72
CA ALA A 207 -10.00 -19.00 -5.10
C ALA A 207 -10.54 -17.75 -5.80
N ALA A 208 -11.82 -17.44 -5.62
CA ALA A 208 -12.41 -16.19 -6.12
C ALA A 208 -11.70 -14.95 -5.56
N THR A 209 -11.44 -14.90 -4.25
CA THR A 209 -10.70 -13.78 -3.65
C THR A 209 -9.27 -13.68 -4.18
N PHE A 210 -8.60 -14.82 -4.37
CA PHE A 210 -7.23 -14.85 -4.88
C PHE A 210 -7.13 -14.32 -6.32
N ALA A 211 -8.06 -14.74 -7.19
CA ALA A 211 -8.19 -14.23 -8.54
C ALA A 211 -8.51 -12.73 -8.55
N ALA A 212 -9.47 -12.28 -7.73
CA ALA A 212 -9.82 -10.86 -7.62
C ALA A 212 -8.63 -9.99 -7.18
N LEU A 213 -7.84 -10.44 -6.21
CA LEU A 213 -6.60 -9.75 -5.79
C LEU A 213 -5.55 -9.71 -6.92
N GLY A 214 -5.44 -10.78 -7.71
CA GLY A 214 -4.58 -10.80 -8.90
C GLY A 214 -5.03 -9.77 -9.94
N GLU A 215 -6.32 -9.77 -10.31
CA GLU A 215 -6.90 -8.80 -11.24
C GLU A 215 -6.76 -7.35 -10.75
N ALA A 216 -6.97 -7.11 -9.44
CA ALA A 216 -6.76 -5.79 -8.85
C ALA A 216 -5.33 -5.30 -9.04
N TYR A 217 -4.34 -6.17 -8.84
CA TYR A 217 -2.94 -5.84 -9.05
C TYR A 217 -2.62 -5.56 -10.53
N SER A 218 -3.06 -6.42 -11.45
CA SER A 218 -2.79 -6.23 -12.88
C SER A 218 -3.47 -4.96 -13.44
N LEU A 219 -4.66 -4.59 -12.97
CA LEU A 219 -5.31 -3.32 -13.32
C LEU A 219 -4.47 -2.11 -12.88
N VAL A 220 -3.99 -2.12 -11.64
CA VAL A 220 -3.14 -1.03 -11.11
C VAL A 220 -1.83 -0.96 -11.85
N ALA A 221 -1.22 -2.10 -12.17
CA ALA A 221 0.02 -2.20 -12.91
C ALA A 221 -0.08 -1.58 -14.30
N ALA A 222 -1.16 -1.89 -15.04
CA ALA A 222 -1.42 -1.31 -16.36
C ALA A 222 -1.61 0.22 -16.29
N GLU A 223 -2.32 0.70 -15.26
CA GLU A 223 -2.55 2.14 -15.06
C GLU A 223 -1.25 2.88 -14.69
N ILE A 224 -0.39 2.28 -13.84
CA ILE A 224 0.94 2.83 -13.53
C ILE A 224 1.80 2.90 -14.80
N ALA A 225 1.85 1.83 -15.60
CA ALA A 225 2.62 1.81 -16.84
C ALA A 225 2.13 2.86 -17.85
N THR A 226 0.84 3.18 -17.85
CA THR A 226 0.27 4.24 -18.70
C THR A 226 0.66 5.64 -18.21
N ARG A 227 0.62 5.87 -16.89
CA ARG A 227 0.86 7.19 -16.28
C ARG A 227 2.33 7.55 -16.16
N ASP A 228 3.16 6.56 -15.87
CA ASP A 228 4.61 6.69 -15.81
C ASP A 228 5.23 5.50 -16.54
N PRO A 229 5.44 5.60 -17.87
CA PRO A 229 5.94 4.48 -18.66
C PRO A 229 7.40 4.14 -18.37
N LYS A 230 8.18 5.04 -17.74
CA LYS A 230 9.63 4.86 -17.56
C LYS A 230 10.03 4.67 -16.11
N THR A 231 10.77 3.60 -15.83
CA THR A 231 11.34 3.40 -14.51
C THR A 231 12.39 4.48 -14.19
N ALA A 232 12.57 4.74 -12.90
CA ALA A 232 13.54 5.69 -12.38
C ALA A 232 14.59 4.99 -11.51
N SER A 233 15.68 5.70 -11.24
CA SER A 233 16.75 5.23 -10.35
C SER A 233 16.39 5.35 -8.86
N GLU A 234 15.49 6.29 -8.52
CA GLU A 234 15.05 6.59 -7.16
C GLU A 234 13.55 6.87 -7.13
N PRO A 235 12.85 6.56 -6.03
CA PRO A 235 11.45 6.94 -5.87
C PRO A 235 11.33 8.44 -5.55
N ALA A 236 10.40 9.12 -6.21
CA ALA A 236 9.99 10.46 -5.88
C ALA A 236 8.87 10.43 -4.84
N TYR A 237 8.95 11.32 -3.86
CA TYR A 237 7.89 11.56 -2.89
C TYR A 237 7.40 12.98 -3.04
N TYR A 238 6.13 13.24 -2.73
CA TYR A 238 5.73 14.61 -2.46
C TYR A 238 6.62 15.14 -1.33
N PRO A 239 7.12 16.38 -1.42
CA PRO A 239 7.87 16.96 -0.32
C PRO A 239 7.00 16.86 0.93
N ALA A 240 7.60 16.38 2.03
CA ALA A 240 7.00 16.57 3.34
C ALA A 240 6.70 18.07 3.45
N ALA A 241 5.52 18.42 3.94
CA ALA A 241 5.21 19.81 4.21
C ALA A 241 6.13 20.28 5.36
N GLU A 242 7.35 20.70 5.04
CA GLU A 242 8.32 21.16 6.02
C GLU A 242 9.17 22.29 5.45
N GLU A 243 9.33 23.33 6.27
CA GLU A 243 10.21 24.48 6.10
C GLU A 243 10.04 25.26 4.79
N ALA A 244 8.99 26.09 4.75
CA ALA A 244 9.18 27.45 4.25
C ALA A 244 10.24 28.13 5.14
N ALA A 245 11.52 27.89 4.84
CA ALA A 245 12.60 28.69 5.37
C ALA A 245 12.41 30.14 4.86
N PRO A 246 12.50 31.15 5.74
CA PRO A 246 12.49 32.56 5.35
C PRO A 246 13.75 32.96 4.58
#